data_AF-A2BL45-F1
#
_entry.id   AF-A2BL45-F1
#
_cell.length_a   1.000
_cell.length_b   1.000
_cell.length_c   1.000
_cell.angle_alpha   90.00
_cell.angle_beta   90.00
_cell.angle_gamma   90.00
#
_symmetry.space_group_name_H-M   'P 1'
#
loop_
_entity.id
_entity.type
_entity.pdbx_description
1 polymer ?
#
loop_
_entity_poly.entity_id
_entity_poly.type
_entity_poly.pdbx_seq_one_letter_code
_entity_poly.pdbx_strand_id
1 'polypeptide(L)'
;MTRRASYYIRWNGGALGLVVAGDTMTIRGENMTLYFEPRSVIVEGGYTYKRNVEDRNRRTVFIGFADELKPLSPPRVDIVGRNYVGNFEVIYTDLEFEHYLTVITPASFLYDYFVITSRDLMLYMQAKRKVYFEEEPYDKIIIYIA
;
A
#
# COMPACT_ATOMS: atom_id res chain seq x y z
N MET A 1 1.28 -14.97 -22.73
CA MET A 1 0.37 -14.39 -21.71
C MET A 1 0.79 -14.92 -20.36
N THR A 2 1.54 -14.14 -19.58
CA THR A 2 1.94 -14.52 -18.22
C THR A 2 0.71 -14.42 -17.32
N ARG A 3 0.31 -15.54 -16.70
CA ARG A 3 -0.84 -15.62 -15.80
C ARG A 3 -0.63 -14.59 -14.67
N ARG A 4 -1.45 -13.54 -14.60
CA ARG A 4 -1.45 -12.63 -13.44
C ARG A 4 -1.79 -13.45 -12.20
N ALA A 5 -0.82 -13.65 -11.32
CA ALA A 5 -1.06 -14.33 -10.06
C ALA A 5 -1.70 -13.33 -9.10
N SER A 6 -2.94 -13.60 -8.71
CA SER A 6 -3.63 -12.89 -7.64
C SER A 6 -3.44 -13.64 -6.33
N TYR A 7 -3.06 -12.90 -5.29
CA TYR A 7 -2.87 -13.38 -3.94
C TYR A 7 -3.87 -12.71 -3.01
N TYR A 8 -4.22 -13.37 -1.91
CA TYR A 8 -5.09 -12.83 -0.87
C TYR A 8 -4.38 -12.79 0.47
N ILE A 9 -4.23 -11.60 1.04
CA ILE A 9 -3.53 -11.37 2.31
C ILE A 9 -4.56 -11.28 3.42
N ARG A 10 -4.41 -12.09 4.47
CA ARG A 10 -5.30 -12.04 5.64
C ARG A 10 -5.49 -10.61 6.12
N TRP A 11 -6.73 -10.21 6.39
CA TRP A 11 -7.06 -8.88 6.87
C TRP A 11 -8.41 -8.91 7.59
N ASN A 12 -8.43 -8.67 8.91
CA ASN A 12 -9.62 -8.83 9.73
C ASN A 12 -10.31 -10.19 9.47
N GLY A 13 -11.64 -10.21 9.36
CA GLY A 13 -12.45 -11.38 9.00
C GLY A 13 -12.45 -11.76 7.51
N GLY A 14 -11.55 -11.19 6.69
CA GLY A 14 -11.44 -11.46 5.25
C GLY A 14 -10.02 -11.35 4.75
N ALA A 15 -9.83 -10.81 3.53
CA ALA A 15 -8.50 -10.59 2.96
C ALA A 15 -8.42 -9.36 2.05
N LEU A 16 -7.24 -8.78 1.91
CA LEU A 16 -6.92 -7.84 0.84
C LEU A 16 -6.46 -8.59 -0.40
N GLY A 17 -6.95 -8.18 -1.58
CA GLY A 17 -6.45 -8.69 -2.85
C GLY A 17 -5.11 -8.04 -3.18
N LEU A 18 -4.14 -8.82 -3.63
CA LEU A 18 -2.84 -8.35 -4.09
C LEU A 18 -2.56 -8.90 -5.49
N VAL A 19 -2.17 -8.02 -6.40
CA VAL A 19 -1.75 -8.36 -7.76
C VAL A 19 -0.43 -7.68 -8.06
N VAL A 20 0.52 -8.43 -8.62
CA VAL A 20 1.77 -7.87 -9.16
C VAL A 20 1.76 -8.01 -10.68
N ALA A 21 1.99 -6.91 -11.38
CA ALA A 21 2.07 -6.86 -12.84
C ALA A 21 3.26 -5.99 -13.27
N GLY A 22 4.33 -6.64 -13.73
CA GLY A 22 5.61 -5.96 -13.98
C GLY A 22 6.19 -5.42 -12.68
N ASP A 23 6.54 -4.13 -12.68
CA ASP A 23 7.05 -3.42 -11.50
C ASP A 23 5.94 -2.72 -10.69
N THR A 24 4.67 -3.01 -10.94
CA THR A 24 3.55 -2.42 -10.20
C THR A 24 2.92 -3.45 -9.28
N MET A 25 2.62 -3.03 -8.05
CA MET A 25 1.78 -3.77 -7.12
C MET A 25 0.43 -3.05 -6.95
N THR A 26 -0.65 -3.82 -6.96
CA THR A 26 -2.00 -3.33 -6.63
C THR A 26 -2.50 -4.06 -5.40
N ILE A 27 -2.98 -3.30 -4.41
CA ILE A 27 -3.67 -3.81 -3.22
C ILE A 27 -5.11 -3.33 -3.27
N ARG A 28 -6.07 -4.24 -3.08
CA ARG A 28 -7.50 -3.96 -3.21
C ARG A 28 -8.27 -4.43 -1.97
N GLY A 29 -9.01 -3.50 -1.38
CA GLY A 29 -10.11 -3.76 -0.44
C GLY A 29 -11.47 -3.55 -1.10
N GLU A 30 -12.56 -3.61 -0.32
CA GLU A 30 -13.91 -3.33 -0.82
C GLU A 30 -14.14 -1.85 -1.13
N ASN A 31 -13.58 -0.96 -0.30
CA ASN A 31 -13.79 0.48 -0.37
C ASN A 31 -12.61 1.26 -0.94
N MET A 32 -11.46 0.63 -1.17
CA MET A 32 -10.26 1.30 -1.66
C MET A 32 -9.41 0.40 -2.56
N THR A 33 -8.74 1.02 -3.54
CA THR A 33 -7.67 0.40 -4.32
C THR A 33 -6.42 1.26 -4.27
N LEU A 34 -5.29 0.62 -3.98
CA LEU A 34 -3.99 1.24 -3.84
C LEU A 34 -3.07 0.70 -4.94
N TYR A 35 -2.44 1.59 -5.70
CA TYR A 35 -1.48 1.23 -6.74
C TYR A 35 -0.11 1.76 -6.34
N PHE A 36 0.87 0.88 -6.36
CA PHE A 36 2.25 1.14 -5.98
C PHE A 36 3.13 0.97 -7.20
N GLU A 37 3.61 2.09 -7.72
CA GLU A 37 4.50 2.17 -8.87
C GLU A 37 5.90 2.63 -8.44
N PRO A 38 6.94 2.44 -9.27
CA PRO A 38 8.30 2.83 -8.92
C PRO A 38 8.47 4.30 -8.51
N ARG A 39 7.64 5.21 -9.06
CA ARG A 39 7.74 6.66 -8.85
C ARG A 39 6.42 7.31 -8.43
N SER A 40 5.38 6.53 -8.21
CA SER A 40 4.08 7.07 -7.83
C SER A 40 3.35 6.09 -6.90
N VAL A 41 2.43 6.63 -6.11
CA VAL A 41 1.42 5.85 -5.42
C VAL A 41 0.06 6.48 -5.67
N ILE A 42 -0.91 5.68 -6.07
CA ILE A 42 -2.27 6.12 -6.36
C ILE A 42 -3.19 5.50 -5.31
N VAL A 43 -4.00 6.33 -4.68
CA VAL A 43 -5.04 5.91 -3.73
C VAL A 43 -6.38 6.26 -4.37
N GLU A 44 -7.16 5.24 -4.71
CA GLU A 44 -8.55 5.36 -5.17
C GLU A 44 -9.47 4.95 -4.02
N GLY A 45 -10.19 5.92 -3.45
CA GLY A 45 -11.08 5.77 -2.31
C GLY A 45 -10.99 6.94 -1.33
N GLY A 46 -12.02 7.10 -0.50
CA GLY A 46 -12.14 8.23 0.43
C GLY A 46 -10.92 8.39 1.34
N TYR A 47 -10.39 9.60 1.44
CA TYR A 47 -9.27 9.95 2.31
C TYR A 47 -9.57 11.24 3.10
N THR A 48 -8.99 11.39 4.29
CA THR A 48 -9.26 12.52 5.21
C THR A 48 -8.10 13.48 5.34
N TYR A 49 -6.86 13.00 5.26
CA TYR A 49 -5.70 13.85 5.38
C TYR A 49 -4.49 13.31 4.62
N LYS A 50 -3.56 14.21 4.35
CA LYS A 50 -2.21 13.91 3.87
C LYS A 50 -1.19 14.65 4.72
N ARG A 51 -0.09 13.99 5.08
CA ARG A 51 0.96 14.60 5.90
C ARG A 51 2.33 14.12 5.45
N ASN A 52 3.27 15.06 5.36
CA ASN A 52 4.69 14.75 5.17
C ASN A 52 5.43 15.01 6.48
N VAL A 53 6.21 14.03 6.93
CA VAL A 53 7.07 14.14 8.11
C VAL A 53 8.50 13.80 7.69
N GLU A 54 9.43 14.69 8.02
CA GLU A 54 10.86 14.44 7.85
C GLU A 54 11.51 14.22 9.21
N ASP A 55 12.26 13.13 9.32
CA ASP A 55 13.08 12.84 10.49
C ASP A 55 14.48 12.39 10.03
N ARG A 56 15.49 13.19 10.38
CA ARG A 56 16.89 13.01 9.96
C ARG A 56 17.01 12.82 8.45
N ASN A 57 17.31 11.60 8.02
CA ASN A 57 17.55 11.25 6.61
C ASN A 57 16.35 10.50 5.98
N ARG A 58 15.20 10.46 6.68
CA ARG A 58 13.99 9.78 6.22
C ARG A 58 12.84 10.76 6.05
N ARG A 59 12.02 10.53 5.04
CA ARG A 59 10.73 11.15 4.84
C ARG A 59 9.66 10.06 4.92
N THR A 60 8.58 10.37 5.63
CA THR A 60 7.37 9.55 5.70
C THR A 60 6.19 10.34 5.15
N VAL A 61 5.51 9.77 4.16
CA VAL A 61 4.24 10.30 3.63
C VAL A 61 3.11 9.51 4.26
N PHE A 62 2.15 10.20 4.86
CA PHE A 62 0.94 9.62 5.44
C PHE A 62 -0.26 10.00 4.57
N ILE A 63 -1.10 9.02 4.28
CA ILE A 63 -2.47 9.22 3.78
C ILE A 63 -3.42 8.56 4.77
N GLY A 64 -4.29 9.36 5.38
CA GLY A 64 -5.36 8.84 6.24
C GLY A 64 -6.60 8.52 5.42
N PHE A 65 -7.12 7.31 5.58
CA PHE A 65 -8.35 6.87 4.93
C PHE A 65 -9.56 7.53 5.60
N ALA A 66 -10.65 7.72 4.83
CA ALA A 66 -11.89 8.27 5.38
C ALA A 66 -12.67 7.24 6.21
N ASP A 67 -12.60 5.98 5.78
CA ASP A 67 -13.14 4.82 6.48
C ASP A 67 -12.03 3.79 6.68
N GLU A 68 -12.24 2.86 7.61
CA GLU A 68 -11.35 1.70 7.73
C GLU A 68 -11.28 0.91 6.42
N LEU A 69 -10.10 0.41 6.08
CA LEU A 69 -9.86 -0.43 4.91
C LEU A 69 -10.58 -1.77 5.08
N LYS A 70 -11.64 -1.96 4.29
CA LYS A 70 -12.53 -3.11 4.39
C LYS A 70 -11.96 -4.29 3.61
N PRO A 71 -11.84 -5.47 4.23
CA PRO A 71 -11.38 -6.67 3.54
C PRO A 71 -12.41 -7.09 2.49
N LEU A 72 -11.93 -7.74 1.43
CA LEU A 72 -12.79 -8.51 0.53
C LEU A 72 -13.22 -9.81 1.23
N SER A 73 -14.28 -10.43 0.71
CA SER A 73 -14.66 -11.82 1.00
C SER A 73 -14.06 -12.77 -0.05
N PRO A 74 -12.86 -13.33 0.16
CA PRO A 74 -12.14 -14.02 -0.90
C PRO A 74 -12.40 -15.54 -0.82
N PRO A 75 -12.17 -16.27 -1.92
CA PRO A 75 -12.31 -17.73 -1.91
C PRO A 75 -11.23 -18.43 -1.06
N ARG A 76 -10.14 -17.73 -0.73
CA ARG A 76 -8.99 -18.27 0.02
C ARG A 76 -8.15 -17.15 0.65
N VAL A 77 -7.21 -17.55 1.49
CA VAL A 77 -6.14 -16.71 2.03
C VAL A 77 -4.80 -17.36 1.67
N ASP A 78 -3.94 -16.62 1.00
CA ASP A 78 -2.63 -17.08 0.51
C ASP A 78 -1.48 -16.62 1.42
N ILE A 79 -1.63 -15.46 2.09
CA ILE A 79 -0.56 -14.82 2.87
C ILE A 79 -1.07 -14.54 4.29
N VAL A 80 -0.41 -15.15 5.29
CA VAL A 80 -0.73 -15.01 6.73
C VAL A 80 0.47 -14.51 7.56
N GLY A 81 1.56 -14.10 6.90
CA GLY A 81 2.81 -13.70 7.52
C GLY A 81 3.78 -13.15 6.48
N ARG A 82 5.05 -13.52 6.55
CA ARG A 82 6.10 -13.09 5.59
C ARG A 82 6.13 -13.97 4.35
N ASN A 83 6.02 -13.35 3.17
CA ASN A 83 6.09 -14.01 1.86
C ASN A 83 6.76 -13.12 0.81
N TYR A 84 7.25 -13.73 -0.26
CA TYR A 84 7.67 -13.00 -1.46
C TYR A 84 6.59 -13.08 -2.53
N VAL A 85 6.21 -11.93 -3.09
CA VAL A 85 5.28 -11.86 -4.22
C VAL A 85 5.92 -11.09 -5.35
N GLY A 86 6.34 -11.82 -6.39
CA GLY A 86 7.22 -11.25 -7.41
C GLY A 86 8.53 -10.77 -6.78
N ASN A 87 8.87 -9.51 -6.98
CA ASN A 87 10.08 -8.89 -6.41
C ASN A 87 9.82 -8.16 -5.08
N PHE A 88 8.60 -8.25 -4.54
CA PHE A 88 8.23 -7.60 -3.30
C PHE A 88 8.31 -8.58 -2.14
N GLU A 89 8.72 -8.07 -0.98
CA GLU A 89 8.57 -8.79 0.27
C GLU A 89 7.34 -8.26 1.00
N VAL A 90 6.42 -9.15 1.34
CA VAL A 90 5.13 -8.83 1.95
C VAL A 90 5.09 -9.45 3.34
N ILE A 91 4.85 -8.63 4.36
CA ILE A 91 4.80 -9.04 5.76
C ILE A 91 3.48 -8.60 6.34
N TYR A 92 2.62 -9.56 6.63
CA TYR A 92 1.40 -9.34 7.41
C TYR A 92 1.66 -9.60 8.91
N THR A 93 1.21 -8.68 9.76
CA THR A 93 1.25 -8.78 11.22
C THR A 93 -0.12 -8.46 11.78
N ASP A 94 -0.63 -9.34 12.64
CA ASP A 94 -1.88 -9.17 13.39
C ASP A 94 -1.54 -8.94 14.86
N LEU A 95 -1.91 -7.78 15.41
CA LEU A 95 -1.70 -7.43 16.82
C LEU A 95 -2.99 -7.58 17.66
N GLU A 96 -4.02 -8.24 17.14
CA GLU A 96 -5.36 -8.41 17.75
C GLU A 96 -6.20 -7.11 17.83
N PHE A 97 -5.57 -5.95 18.01
CA PHE A 97 -6.23 -4.64 18.00
C PHE A 97 -6.03 -3.83 16.70
N GLU A 98 -5.04 -4.21 15.89
CA GLU A 98 -4.71 -3.57 14.61
C GLU A 98 -3.97 -4.54 13.71
N HIS A 99 -4.05 -4.30 12.40
CA HIS A 99 -3.35 -5.05 11.38
C HIS A 99 -2.31 -4.19 10.67
N TYR A 100 -1.17 -4.79 10.38
CA TYR A 100 -0.10 -4.14 9.63
C TYR A 100 0.25 -4.98 8.42
N LEU A 101 0.16 -4.36 7.26
CA LEU A 101 0.72 -4.90 6.03
C LEU A 101 1.94 -4.06 5.67
N THR A 102 3.12 -4.61 5.91
CA THR A 102 4.39 -4.01 5.49
C THR A 102 4.83 -4.62 4.18
N VAL A 103 5.18 -3.79 3.21
CA VAL A 103 5.70 -4.24 1.91
C VAL A 103 7.02 -3.56 1.64
N ILE A 104 8.08 -4.36 1.51
CA ILE A 104 9.41 -3.90 1.11
C ILE A 104 9.47 -3.91 -0.41
N THR A 105 9.85 -2.77 -0.99
CA THR A 105 9.82 -2.56 -2.44
C THR A 105 11.13 -2.99 -3.10
N PRO A 106 11.11 -3.35 -4.39
CA PRO A 106 12.31 -3.55 -5.19
C PRO A 106 13.13 -2.27 -5.32
N ALA A 107 14.42 -2.40 -5.62
CA ALA A 107 15.35 -1.26 -5.80
C ALA A 107 14.98 -0.29 -6.94
N SER A 108 14.06 -0.66 -7.83
CA SER A 108 13.54 0.23 -8.87
C SER A 108 12.63 1.35 -8.31
N PHE A 109 12.15 1.21 -7.08
CA PHE A 109 11.25 2.15 -6.42
C PHE A 109 12.00 3.31 -5.75
N LEU A 110 11.38 4.48 -5.69
CA LEU A 110 11.92 5.66 -5.02
C LEU A 110 11.54 5.78 -3.54
N TYR A 111 10.76 4.82 -3.04
CA TYR A 111 10.44 4.60 -1.63
C TYR A 111 10.89 3.20 -1.24
N ASP A 112 11.37 3.06 -0.01
CA ASP A 112 12.07 1.87 0.50
C ASP A 112 11.09 0.76 0.91
N TYR A 113 9.97 1.16 1.51
CA TYR A 113 8.86 0.29 1.89
C TYR A 113 7.61 1.12 2.19
N PHE A 114 6.48 0.44 2.31
CA PHE A 114 5.25 1.05 2.80
C PHE A 114 4.56 0.17 3.83
N VAL A 115 3.74 0.80 4.66
CA VAL A 115 2.93 0.15 5.67
C VAL A 115 1.49 0.58 5.50
N ILE A 116 0.58 -0.38 5.46
CA ILE A 116 -0.87 -0.17 5.48
C ILE A 116 -1.40 -0.64 6.82
N THR A 117 -2.21 0.19 7.48
CA THR A 117 -3.03 -0.17 8.64
C THR A 117 -4.51 -0.17 8.27
N SER A 118 -5.40 -0.40 9.23
CA SER A 118 -6.83 -0.21 9.02
C SER A 118 -7.18 1.21 8.53
N ARG A 119 -6.41 2.24 8.89
CA ARG A 119 -6.77 3.65 8.63
C ARG A 119 -5.74 4.47 7.89
N ASP A 120 -4.52 3.97 7.72
CA ASP A 120 -3.43 4.78 7.17
C ASP A 120 -2.60 4.00 6.17
N LEU A 121 -2.15 4.72 5.14
CA LEU A 121 -1.02 4.36 4.32
C LEU A 121 0.18 5.21 4.70
N MET A 122 1.31 4.56 4.95
CA MET A 122 2.60 5.19 5.25
C MET A 122 3.64 4.78 4.22
N LEU A 123 4.21 5.74 3.49
CA LEU A 123 5.31 5.52 2.55
C LEU A 123 6.61 6.00 3.19
N TYR A 124 7.61 5.12 3.28
CA TYR A 124 8.91 5.44 3.85
C TYR A 124 9.95 5.58 2.74
N MET A 125 10.71 6.68 2.75
CA MET A 125 11.72 6.98 1.73
C MET A 125 12.86 7.84 2.27
N GLN A 126 13.90 8.03 1.46
CA GLN A 126 14.99 8.96 1.76
C GLN A 126 14.51 10.42 1.76
N ALA A 127 14.97 11.23 2.74
CA ALA A 127 14.51 12.61 2.92
C ALA A 127 14.71 13.53 1.70
N LYS A 128 15.76 13.28 0.90
CA LYS A 128 16.07 14.07 -0.30
C LYS A 128 15.04 13.94 -1.42
N ARG A 129 14.19 12.91 -1.40
CA ARG A 129 13.14 12.72 -2.40
C ARG A 129 12.12 13.82 -2.28
N LYS A 130 11.64 14.36 -3.40
CA LYS A 130 10.54 15.31 -3.43
C LYS A 130 9.23 14.56 -3.60
N VAL A 131 8.18 15.08 -2.98
CA VAL A 131 6.84 14.48 -2.99
C VAL A 131 5.85 15.54 -3.45
N TYR A 132 5.01 15.19 -4.42
CA TYR A 132 3.96 16.05 -4.96
C TYR A 132 2.64 15.30 -4.87
N PHE A 133 1.56 16.03 -4.57
CA PHE A 133 0.22 15.47 -4.53
C PHE A 133 -0.60 16.05 -5.66
N GLU A 134 -1.32 15.19 -6.36
CA GLU A 134 -2.37 15.55 -7.31
C GLU A 134 -3.68 14.97 -6.81
N GLU A 135 -4.64 15.84 -6.57
CA GLU A 135 -6.00 15.47 -6.19
C GLU A 135 -6.86 15.45 -7.43
N GLU A 136 -7.47 14.30 -7.72
CA GLU A 136 -8.41 14.15 -8.81
C GLU A 136 -9.85 14.12 -8.27
N PRO A 137 -10.86 14.42 -9.12
CA PRO A 137 -12.25 14.13 -8.80
C PRO A 137 -12.47 12.66 -8.40
N TYR A 138 -13.53 12.38 -7.63
CA TYR A 138 -13.94 11.02 -7.21
C TYR A 138 -13.00 10.32 -6.21
N ASP A 139 -12.56 11.04 -5.18
CA ASP A 139 -11.79 10.49 -4.07
C ASP A 139 -10.50 9.77 -4.51
N LYS A 140 -9.79 10.37 -5.46
CA LYS A 140 -8.52 9.85 -5.96
C LYS A 140 -7.40 10.83 -5.63
N ILE A 141 -6.31 10.32 -5.08
CA ILE A 141 -5.08 11.08 -4.85
C ILE A 141 -3.89 10.33 -5.41
N ILE A 142 -3.05 11.06 -6.16
CA ILE A 142 -1.79 10.57 -6.70
C ILE A 142 -0.63 11.25 -5.96
N ILE A 143 0.34 10.44 -5.57
CA ILE A 143 1.53 10.83 -4.83
C ILE A 143 2.73 10.59 -5.73
N TYR A 144 3.27 11.63 -6.34
CA TYR A 144 4.48 11.53 -7.17
C TYR A 144 5.74 11.68 -6.32
N ILE A 145 6.75 10.86 -6.61
CA ILE A 145 8.04 10.82 -5.91
C ILE A 145 9.16 11.06 -6.93
N ALA A 146 10.06 12.01 -6.63
CA ALA A 146 11.21 12.38 -7.47
C ALA A 146 12.55 12.36 -6.69
#